data_AF-A0A0F8VXG1-F1
#
_entry.id   AF-A0A0F8VXG1-F1
#
_cell.length_a   1.000
_cell.length_b   1.000
_cell.length_c   1.000
_cell.angle_alpha   90.00
_cell.angle_beta   90.00
_cell.angle_gamma   90.00
#
_symmetry.space_group_name_H-M   'P 1'
#
loop_
_entity.id
_entity.type
_entity.pdbx_description
1 polymer ?
#
loop_
_entity_poly.entity_id
_entity_poly.type
_entity_poly.pdbx_seq_one_letter_code
_entity_poly.pdbx_strand_id
1 'polypeptide(L)'
;MPRGARKALDRLPEPLDAYSTWDIRIAKVIYYGLILATIVVVLGIWAVILTVLFAGGALAFFLDLHLGFQIGIIAGAVTGHLFLLVLFYTLFRGGMVKLCKALFKDRRLAKKWEDYSSLRLLIGVALFGLYITILALLIGLLPATFWNALWTLWLNMAASWGLGLWILWVGAMIFLIVGIIFIGLVLWNHGVFWVLKHVKSIEDEMEVDERIKREALKEADERTLQSIYKKETGQKAIHRGKETKGYIEWKKNQLLK
;
A
#
# COMPACT_ATOMS: atom_id res chain seq x y z
N MET A 1 -18.53 -33.98 -1.87
CA MET A 1 -19.38 -33.35 -2.90
C MET A 1 -18.56 -32.29 -3.63
N PRO A 2 -18.39 -32.36 -4.96
CA PRO A 2 -17.70 -31.32 -5.71
C PRO A 2 -18.55 -30.05 -5.69
N ARG A 3 -17.96 -28.92 -5.31
CA ARG A 3 -18.64 -27.62 -5.33
C ARG A 3 -18.99 -27.28 -6.78
N GLY A 4 -20.29 -27.33 -7.11
CA GLY A 4 -20.78 -26.94 -8.43
C GLY A 4 -20.29 -25.55 -8.81
N ALA A 5 -19.89 -25.38 -10.07
CA ALA A 5 -19.45 -24.11 -10.62
C ALA A 5 -20.54 -23.05 -10.38
N ARG A 6 -20.19 -21.97 -9.67
CA ARG A 6 -21.13 -20.87 -9.39
C ARG A 6 -21.60 -20.29 -10.72
N LYS A 7 -22.93 -20.31 -10.92
CA LYS A 7 -23.63 -19.69 -12.05
C LYS A 7 -23.16 -18.23 -12.18
N ALA A 8 -22.70 -17.84 -13.36
CA ALA A 8 -22.31 -16.46 -13.63
C ALA A 8 -23.53 -15.54 -13.45
N LEU A 9 -23.35 -14.41 -12.77
CA LEU A 9 -24.43 -13.45 -12.53
C LEU A 9 -24.83 -12.78 -13.86
N ASP A 10 -26.12 -12.78 -14.15
CA ASP A 10 -26.74 -12.24 -15.37
C ASP A 10 -26.92 -10.71 -15.32
N ARG A 11 -25.94 -10.00 -14.75
CA ARG A 11 -25.93 -8.53 -14.64
C ARG A 11 -24.80 -7.94 -15.46
N LEU A 12 -25.00 -6.73 -15.98
CA LEU A 12 -23.91 -5.95 -16.57
C LEU A 12 -22.75 -5.87 -15.58
N PRO A 13 -21.49 -6.10 -16.01
CA PRO A 13 -20.36 -6.16 -15.10
C PRO A 13 -20.19 -4.81 -14.40
N GLU A 14 -20.43 -4.79 -13.09
CA GLU A 14 -20.17 -3.60 -12.29
C GLU A 14 -18.65 -3.42 -12.15
N PRO A 15 -18.13 -2.18 -12.15
CA PRO A 15 -16.69 -1.93 -12.02
C PRO A 15 -16.10 -2.46 -10.70
N LEU A 16 -16.94 -2.73 -9.69
CA LEU A 16 -16.55 -3.33 -8.42
C LEU A 16 -16.41 -4.86 -8.49
N ASP A 17 -17.00 -5.54 -9.48
CA ASP A 17 -16.91 -6.99 -9.66
C ASP A 17 -15.50 -7.47 -10.03
N ALA A 18 -14.63 -6.53 -10.41
CA ALA A 18 -13.20 -6.75 -10.63
C ALA A 18 -12.43 -7.06 -9.33
N TYR A 19 -12.97 -6.75 -8.14
CA TYR A 19 -12.29 -6.89 -6.85
C TYR A 19 -12.87 -8.03 -5.99
N SER A 20 -12.08 -8.56 -5.05
CA SER A 20 -12.57 -9.58 -4.11
C SER A 20 -13.59 -9.00 -3.13
N THR A 21 -14.50 -9.83 -2.61
CA THR A 21 -15.45 -9.40 -1.57
C THR A 21 -14.77 -8.92 -0.30
N TRP A 22 -13.60 -9.47 0.03
CA TRP A 22 -12.76 -9.02 1.13
C TRP A 22 -12.13 -7.65 0.87
N ASP A 23 -11.60 -7.43 -0.34
CA ASP A 23 -11.01 -6.15 -0.75
C ASP A 23 -12.07 -5.03 -0.69
N ILE A 24 -13.28 -5.32 -1.15
CA ILE A 24 -14.42 -4.40 -1.09
C ILE A 24 -14.79 -4.09 0.37
N ARG A 25 -14.73 -5.06 1.30
CA ARG A 25 -14.99 -4.80 2.72
C ARG A 25 -13.94 -3.89 3.33
N ILE A 26 -12.66 -4.14 3.07
CA ILE A 26 -11.56 -3.31 3.56
C ILE A 26 -11.70 -1.89 3.01
N ALA A 27 -11.96 -1.76 1.72
CA ALA A 27 -12.23 -0.47 1.08
C ALA A 27 -13.42 0.26 1.72
N LYS A 28 -14.52 -0.45 2.01
CA LYS A 28 -15.68 0.11 2.72
C LYS A 28 -15.34 0.62 4.11
N VAL A 29 -14.56 -0.13 4.89
CA VAL A 29 -14.15 0.28 6.24
C VAL A 29 -13.34 1.58 6.19
N ILE A 30 -12.36 1.67 5.28
CA ILE A 30 -11.56 2.89 5.09
C ILE A 30 -12.46 4.03 4.64
N TYR A 31 -13.33 3.78 3.68
CA TYR A 31 -14.25 4.77 3.12
C TYR A 31 -15.20 5.33 4.18
N TYR A 32 -15.85 4.48 4.97
CA TYR A 32 -16.70 4.92 6.08
C TYR A 32 -15.89 5.58 7.21
N GLY A 33 -14.66 5.13 7.45
CA GLY A 33 -13.73 5.79 8.36
C GLY A 33 -13.43 7.23 7.94
N LEU A 34 -13.16 7.47 6.65
CA LEU A 34 -12.96 8.82 6.10
C LEU A 34 -14.23 9.68 6.22
N ILE A 35 -15.41 9.11 5.95
CA ILE A 35 -16.69 9.81 6.11
C ILE A 35 -16.87 10.23 7.57
N LEU A 36 -16.72 9.28 8.50
CA LEU A 36 -16.86 9.54 9.93
C LEU A 36 -15.87 10.60 10.41
N ALA A 37 -14.60 10.47 10.03
CA ALA A 37 -13.56 11.43 10.39
C ALA A 37 -13.92 12.84 9.89
N THR A 38 -14.41 12.94 8.65
CA THR A 38 -14.80 14.24 8.09
C THR A 38 -16.00 14.84 8.80
N ILE A 39 -17.02 14.05 9.14
CA ILE A 39 -18.18 14.53 9.92
C ILE A 39 -17.71 15.07 11.27
N VAL A 40 -16.86 14.33 11.97
CA VAL A 40 -16.31 14.75 13.27
C VAL A 40 -15.48 16.04 13.13
N VAL A 41 -14.65 16.16 12.10
CA VAL A 41 -13.88 17.39 11.83
C VAL A 41 -14.80 18.57 11.55
N VAL A 42 -15.82 18.42 10.70
CA VAL A 42 -16.77 19.49 10.38
C VAL A 42 -17.54 19.93 11.63
N LEU A 43 -17.99 18.98 12.46
CA LEU A 43 -18.62 19.27 13.75
C LEU A 43 -17.66 19.99 14.70
N GLY A 44 -16.39 19.58 14.73
CA GLY A 44 -15.34 20.24 15.50
C GLY A 44 -15.11 21.68 15.07
N ILE A 45 -15.04 21.95 13.76
CA ILE A 45 -14.91 23.31 13.21
C ILE A 45 -16.07 24.19 13.68
N TRP A 46 -17.30 23.70 13.57
CA TRP A 46 -18.47 24.44 14.05
C TRP A 46 -18.43 24.66 15.56
N ALA A 47 -18.07 23.65 16.35
CA ALA A 47 -17.95 23.78 17.79
C ALA A 47 -16.90 24.83 18.20
N VAL A 48 -15.77 24.91 17.48
CA VAL A 48 -14.76 25.97 17.68
C VAL A 48 -15.33 27.34 17.33
N ILE A 49 -15.98 27.49 16.17
CA ILE A 49 -16.60 28.75 15.75
C ILE A 49 -17.62 29.24 16.78
N LEU A 50 -18.51 28.35 17.24
CA LEU A 50 -19.53 28.69 18.25
C LEU A 50 -18.89 29.06 19.59
N THR A 51 -17.82 28.37 20.00
CA THR A 51 -17.10 28.70 21.24
C THR A 51 -16.49 30.10 21.15
N VAL A 52 -15.85 30.43 20.03
CA VAL A 52 -15.29 31.78 19.79
C VAL A 52 -16.39 32.83 19.77
N LEU A 53 -17.52 32.53 19.11
CA LEU A 53 -18.64 33.45 18.97
C LEU A 53 -19.28 33.78 20.33
N PHE A 54 -19.65 32.76 21.11
CA PHE A 54 -20.41 32.94 22.35
C PHE A 54 -19.55 33.17 23.59
N ALA A 55 -18.46 32.40 23.76
CA ALA A 55 -17.62 32.49 24.95
C ALA A 55 -16.45 33.47 24.79
N GLY A 56 -16.00 33.72 23.56
CA GLY A 56 -14.91 34.64 23.26
C GLY A 56 -15.31 36.12 23.17
N GLY A 57 -16.59 36.45 23.36
CA GLY A 57 -17.11 37.82 23.25
C GLY A 57 -17.21 38.34 21.80
N ALA A 58 -16.88 37.51 20.80
CA ALA A 58 -16.93 37.90 19.40
C ALA A 58 -18.36 38.20 18.92
N LEU A 59 -19.40 37.70 19.61
CA LEU A 59 -20.79 38.07 19.33
C LEU A 59 -21.05 39.56 19.57
N ALA A 60 -20.48 40.15 20.63
CA ALA A 60 -20.66 41.58 20.90
C ALA A 60 -20.01 42.43 19.79
N PHE A 61 -18.78 42.06 19.38
CA PHE A 61 -18.11 42.67 18.24
C PHE A 61 -18.90 42.48 16.94
N PHE A 62 -19.48 41.29 16.72
CA PHE A 62 -20.29 41.00 15.56
C PHE A 62 -21.56 41.88 15.50
N LEU A 63 -22.23 42.08 16.64
CA LEU A 63 -23.43 42.92 16.72
C LEU A 63 -23.12 44.42 16.57
N ASP A 64 -21.90 44.85 16.88
CA ASP A 64 -21.43 46.23 16.69
C ASP A 64 -21.06 46.54 15.22
N LEU A 65 -20.80 45.51 14.41
CA LEU A 65 -20.52 45.69 12.98
C LEU A 65 -21.74 46.24 12.23
N HIS A 66 -21.49 47.04 11.19
CA HIS A 66 -22.55 47.51 10.29
C HIS A 66 -23.30 46.33 9.65
N LEU A 67 -24.61 46.49 9.43
CA LEU A 67 -25.53 45.44 8.97
C LEU A 67 -25.04 44.72 7.69
N GLY A 68 -24.39 45.45 6.78
CA GLY A 68 -23.78 44.86 5.58
C GLY A 68 -22.66 43.84 5.88
N PHE A 69 -21.80 44.11 6.87
CA PHE A 69 -20.75 43.17 7.29
C PHE A 69 -21.33 41.95 8.01
N GLN A 70 -22.37 42.15 8.83
CA GLN A 70 -23.07 41.04 9.50
C GLN A 70 -23.67 40.06 8.48
N ILE A 71 -24.39 40.59 7.48
CA ILE A 71 -24.95 39.78 6.39
C ILE A 71 -23.83 39.09 5.60
N GLY A 72 -22.74 39.79 5.29
CA GLY A 72 -21.59 39.23 4.57
C GLY A 72 -20.95 38.05 5.30
N ILE A 73 -20.77 38.13 6.62
CA ILE A 73 -20.22 37.05 7.44
C ILE A 73 -21.16 35.84 7.46
N ILE A 74 -22.46 36.04 7.67
CA ILE A 74 -23.45 34.95 7.68
C ILE A 74 -23.51 34.29 6.30
N ALA A 75 -23.63 35.09 5.23
CA ALA A 75 -23.65 34.59 3.87
C ALA A 75 -22.36 33.82 3.55
N GLY A 76 -21.20 34.34 3.93
CA GLY A 76 -19.91 33.66 3.79
C GLY A 76 -19.84 32.33 4.54
N ALA A 77 -20.34 32.27 5.78
CA ALA A 77 -20.40 31.03 6.55
C ALA A 77 -21.32 29.99 5.91
N VAL A 78 -22.51 30.40 5.44
CA VAL A 78 -23.45 29.53 4.72
C VAL A 78 -22.85 29.04 3.42
N THR A 79 -22.29 29.92 2.60
CA THR A 79 -21.63 29.56 1.34
C THR A 79 -20.45 28.63 1.59
N GLY A 80 -19.61 28.91 2.59
CA GLY A 80 -18.50 28.06 2.98
C GLY A 80 -18.96 26.66 3.39
N HIS A 81 -20.03 26.56 4.17
CA HIS A 81 -20.61 25.27 4.56
C HIS A 81 -21.18 24.49 3.37
N LEU A 82 -21.95 25.15 2.50
CA LEU A 82 -22.49 24.53 1.28
C LEU A 82 -21.36 24.06 0.35
N PHE A 83 -20.30 24.87 0.20
CA PHE A 83 -19.13 24.48 -0.57
C PHE A 83 -18.46 23.23 0.01
N LEU A 84 -18.35 23.15 1.34
CA LEU A 84 -17.80 21.98 2.05
C LEU A 84 -18.66 20.73 1.80
N LEU A 85 -20.00 20.86 1.80
CA LEU A 85 -20.92 19.77 1.47
C LEU A 85 -20.81 19.32 0.00
N VAL A 86 -20.66 20.25 -0.94
CA VAL A 86 -20.48 19.93 -2.37
C VAL A 86 -19.12 19.27 -2.61
N LEU A 87 -18.06 19.79 -1.99
CA LEU A 87 -16.72 19.19 -2.07
C LEU A 87 -16.73 17.79 -1.48
N PHE A 88 -17.39 17.60 -0.34
CA PHE A 88 -17.64 16.29 0.24
C PHE A 88 -18.34 15.39 -0.78
N TYR A 89 -19.53 15.77 -1.26
CA TYR A 89 -20.30 14.98 -2.22
C TYR A 89 -19.50 14.60 -3.47
N THR A 90 -18.76 15.54 -4.06
CA THR A 90 -17.96 15.30 -5.27
C THR A 90 -16.76 14.39 -5.01
N LEU A 91 -16.11 14.51 -3.86
CA LEU A 91 -15.02 13.61 -3.44
C LEU A 91 -15.54 12.17 -3.26
N PHE A 92 -16.76 12.03 -2.76
CA PHE A 92 -17.39 10.74 -2.51
C PHE A 92 -18.08 10.14 -3.76
N ARG A 93 -18.45 10.94 -4.76
CA ARG A 93 -19.05 10.46 -6.01
C ARG A 93 -18.06 9.62 -6.82
N GLY A 94 -18.21 8.30 -6.74
CA GLY A 94 -17.30 7.33 -7.36
C GLY A 94 -16.06 6.99 -6.50
N GLY A 95 -16.05 7.45 -5.25
CA GLY A 95 -14.92 7.28 -4.32
C GLY A 95 -14.57 5.81 -4.08
N MET A 96 -15.55 4.92 -3.92
CA MET A 96 -15.27 3.50 -3.69
C MET A 96 -14.52 2.83 -4.84
N VAL A 97 -14.88 3.12 -6.11
CA VAL A 97 -14.19 2.51 -7.27
C VAL A 97 -12.76 3.04 -7.37
N LYS A 98 -12.56 4.35 -7.18
CA LYS A 98 -11.23 4.97 -7.16
C LYS A 98 -10.38 4.43 -6.01
N LEU A 99 -10.98 4.26 -4.84
CA LEU A 99 -10.32 3.76 -3.63
C LEU A 99 -9.94 2.28 -3.77
N CYS A 100 -10.80 1.44 -4.34
CA CYS A 100 -10.45 0.07 -4.70
C CYS A 100 -9.30 0.04 -5.72
N LYS A 101 -9.32 0.89 -6.76
CA LYS A 101 -8.26 0.97 -7.77
C LYS A 101 -6.92 1.46 -7.20
N ALA A 102 -6.97 2.35 -6.22
CA ALA A 102 -5.77 2.85 -5.54
C ALA A 102 -5.18 1.79 -4.60
N LEU A 103 -6.02 1.13 -3.79
CA LEU A 103 -5.60 0.16 -2.79
C LEU A 103 -5.20 -1.19 -3.37
N PHE A 104 -5.94 -1.66 -4.38
CA PHE A 104 -5.84 -3.02 -4.89
C PHE A 104 -5.47 -3.01 -6.36
N LYS A 105 -4.56 -3.92 -6.72
CA LYS A 105 -4.19 -4.16 -8.11
C LYS A 105 -5.22 -5.09 -8.76
N ASP A 106 -5.42 -4.96 -10.07
CA ASP A 106 -6.42 -5.74 -10.82
C ASP A 106 -6.33 -7.24 -10.51
N ARG A 107 -7.48 -7.87 -10.28
CA ARG A 107 -7.58 -9.30 -9.95
C ARG A 107 -6.93 -10.22 -10.99
N ARG A 108 -6.86 -9.81 -12.26
CA ARG A 108 -6.15 -10.54 -13.32
C ARG A 108 -4.64 -10.60 -13.08
N LEU A 109 -4.07 -9.49 -12.60
CA LEU A 109 -2.67 -9.43 -12.17
C LEU A 109 -2.47 -10.29 -10.93
N ALA A 110 -3.34 -10.17 -9.92
CA ALA A 110 -3.23 -11.00 -8.71
C ALA A 110 -3.27 -12.51 -9.03
N LYS A 111 -4.11 -12.93 -9.99
CA LYS A 111 -4.25 -14.33 -10.41
C LYS A 111 -3.01 -14.88 -11.12
N LYS A 112 -2.25 -14.04 -11.84
CA LYS A 112 -0.97 -14.44 -12.47
C LYS A 112 0.09 -14.87 -11.44
N TRP A 113 -0.03 -14.39 -10.20
CA TRP A 113 0.94 -14.60 -9.12
C TRP A 113 0.38 -15.43 -7.97
N GLU A 114 -0.73 -16.13 -8.18
CA GLU A 114 -1.43 -16.89 -7.14
C GLU A 114 -0.58 -18.07 -6.61
N ASP A 115 0.21 -18.71 -7.48
CA ASP A 115 1.09 -19.83 -7.14
C ASP A 115 2.26 -19.43 -6.21
N TYR A 116 2.57 -18.13 -6.11
CA TYR A 116 3.65 -17.62 -5.27
C TYR A 116 3.17 -17.10 -3.91
N SER A 117 2.05 -17.62 -3.40
CA SER A 117 1.44 -17.15 -2.14
C SER A 117 2.40 -17.14 -0.95
N SER A 118 3.23 -18.19 -0.79
CA SER A 118 4.25 -18.29 0.26
C SER A 118 5.35 -17.25 0.11
N LEU A 119 5.87 -17.06 -1.11
CA LEU A 119 6.90 -16.06 -1.42
C LEU A 119 6.35 -14.64 -1.19
N ARG A 120 5.11 -14.40 -1.61
CA ARG A 120 4.39 -13.14 -1.39
C ARG A 120 4.29 -12.81 0.10
N LEU A 121 3.96 -13.79 0.93
CA LEU A 121 3.85 -13.61 2.38
C LEU A 121 5.23 -13.33 2.99
N LEU A 122 6.26 -14.08 2.59
CA LEU A 122 7.62 -13.91 3.10
C LEU A 122 8.20 -12.52 2.76
N ILE A 123 8.03 -12.07 1.52
CA ILE A 123 8.37 -10.70 1.08
C ILE A 123 7.57 -9.68 1.87
N GLY A 124 6.27 -9.91 2.06
CA GLY A 124 5.41 -9.04 2.85
C GLY A 124 5.91 -8.87 4.28
N VAL A 125 6.20 -9.97 4.97
CA VAL A 125 6.72 -9.94 6.35
C VAL A 125 8.08 -9.24 6.41
N ALA A 126 8.97 -9.47 5.43
CA ALA A 126 10.26 -8.79 5.36
C ALA A 126 10.10 -7.27 5.17
N LEU A 127 9.23 -6.83 4.25
CA LEU A 127 8.94 -5.41 4.03
C LEU A 127 8.30 -4.76 5.26
N PHE A 128 7.41 -5.48 5.95
CA PHE A 128 6.79 -5.00 7.18
C PHE A 128 7.80 -4.87 8.33
N GLY A 129 8.71 -5.84 8.47
CA GLY A 129 9.82 -5.77 9.43
C GLY A 129 10.75 -4.59 9.15
N LEU A 130 11.10 -4.36 7.87
CA LEU A 130 11.88 -3.20 7.43
C LEU A 130 11.15 -1.89 7.77
N TYR A 131 9.84 -1.82 7.53
CA TYR A 131 9.02 -0.65 7.82
C TYR A 131 9.00 -0.32 9.32
N ILE A 132 8.77 -1.32 10.18
CA ILE A 132 8.84 -1.15 11.64
C ILE A 132 10.23 -0.70 12.07
N THR A 133 11.28 -1.28 11.48
CA THR A 133 12.67 -0.90 11.79
C THR A 133 12.94 0.56 11.44
N ILE A 134 12.51 1.02 10.26
CA ILE A 134 12.63 2.42 9.84
C ILE A 134 11.86 3.34 10.79
N LEU A 135 10.63 2.99 11.17
CA LEU A 135 9.82 3.75 12.14
C LEU A 135 10.50 3.83 13.51
N ALA A 136 11.01 2.71 14.02
CA ALA A 136 11.70 2.65 15.31
C ALA A 136 12.98 3.48 15.29
N LEU A 137 13.76 3.43 14.21
CA LEU A 137 14.92 4.28 14.02
C LEU A 137 14.52 5.76 13.97
N LEU A 138 13.45 6.10 13.26
CA LEU A 138 12.97 7.48 13.16
C LEU A 138 12.51 8.01 14.52
N ILE A 139 11.84 7.20 15.34
CA ILE A 139 11.45 7.52 16.72
C ILE A 139 12.69 7.65 17.62
N GLY A 140 13.63 6.71 17.54
CA GLY A 140 14.83 6.67 18.39
C GLY A 140 15.86 7.75 18.08
N LEU A 141 15.87 8.27 16.85
CA LEU A 141 16.78 9.34 16.42
C LEU A 141 16.30 10.74 16.86
N LEU A 142 15.06 10.85 17.33
CA LEU A 142 14.52 12.11 17.85
C LEU A 142 15.10 12.42 19.24
N PRO A 143 15.61 13.64 19.47
CA PRO A 143 16.20 14.02 20.75
C PRO A 143 15.15 14.06 21.86
N ALA A 144 15.58 13.87 23.12
CA ALA A 144 14.69 13.94 24.29
C ALA A 144 13.92 15.28 24.38
N THR A 145 14.50 16.37 23.89
CA THR A 145 13.84 17.69 23.80
C THR A 145 12.59 17.66 22.94
N PHE A 146 12.58 16.87 21.85
CA PHE A 146 11.40 16.69 21.00
C PHE A 146 10.26 16.02 21.77
N TRP A 147 10.56 14.94 22.50
CA TRP A 147 9.57 14.21 23.30
C TRP A 147 9.01 15.07 24.44
N ASN A 148 9.88 15.82 25.12
CA ASN A 148 9.45 16.76 26.15
C ASN A 148 8.58 17.89 25.59
N ALA A 149 8.90 18.41 24.40
CA ALA A 149 8.06 19.40 23.72
C ALA A 149 6.69 18.82 23.37
N LEU A 150 6.64 17.58 22.85
CA LEU A 150 5.39 16.88 22.53
C LEU A 150 4.53 16.64 23.78
N TRP A 151 5.15 16.23 24.89
CA TRP A 151 4.50 16.02 26.17
C TRP A 151 3.96 17.33 26.76
N THR A 152 4.76 18.40 26.70
CA THR A 152 4.34 19.73 27.17
C THR A 152 3.19 20.28 26.33
N LEU A 153 3.26 20.10 25.01
CA LEU A 153 2.16 20.44 24.11
C LEU A 153 0.90 19.68 24.49
N TRP A 154 0.99 18.36 24.73
CA TRP A 154 -0.14 17.55 25.16
C TRP A 154 -0.76 18.04 26.48
N LEU A 155 0.06 18.33 27.49
CA LEU A 155 -0.42 18.87 28.77
C LEU A 155 -1.09 20.24 28.60
N ASN A 156 -0.52 21.10 27.77
CA ASN A 156 -1.11 22.40 27.46
C ASN A 156 -2.45 22.25 26.74
N MET A 157 -2.52 21.35 25.74
CA MET A 157 -3.79 21.01 25.08
C MET A 157 -4.82 20.53 26.10
N ALA A 158 -4.44 19.63 27.00
CA ALA A 158 -5.35 19.09 28.00
C ALA A 158 -5.85 20.12 29.02
N ALA A 159 -5.00 21.07 29.40
CA ALA A 159 -5.35 22.11 30.36
C ALA A 159 -6.18 23.25 29.74
N SER A 160 -5.93 23.60 28.47
CA SER A 160 -6.45 24.82 27.86
C SER A 160 -7.54 24.61 26.81
N TRP A 161 -7.66 23.41 26.25
CA TRP A 161 -8.59 23.19 25.13
C TRP A 161 -10.03 23.02 25.59
N GLY A 162 -10.91 23.83 25.01
CA GLY A 162 -12.34 23.63 25.10
C GLY A 162 -12.82 22.41 24.30
N LEU A 163 -14.06 22.01 24.55
CA LEU A 163 -14.70 20.83 23.93
C LEU A 163 -14.65 20.86 22.39
N GLY A 164 -14.78 22.02 21.76
CA GLY A 164 -14.71 22.14 20.30
C GLY A 164 -13.34 21.77 19.70
N LEU A 165 -12.25 22.19 20.35
CA LEU A 165 -10.88 21.84 19.93
C LEU A 165 -10.60 20.35 20.12
N TRP A 166 -11.14 19.77 21.19
CA TRP A 166 -11.05 18.32 21.43
C TRP A 166 -11.78 17.50 20.36
N ILE A 167 -13.00 17.88 19.98
CA ILE A 167 -13.73 17.21 18.90
C ILE A 167 -12.93 17.31 17.59
N LEU A 168 -12.41 18.50 17.28
CA LEU A 168 -11.59 18.71 16.08
C LEU A 168 -10.35 17.80 16.07
N TRP A 169 -9.65 17.71 17.20
CA TRP A 169 -8.47 16.88 17.35
C TRP A 169 -8.77 15.39 17.23
N VAL A 170 -9.85 14.91 17.86
CA VAL A 170 -10.29 13.51 17.71
C VAL A 170 -10.60 13.22 16.24
N GLY A 171 -11.31 14.12 15.55
CA GLY A 171 -11.58 14.00 14.12
C GLY A 171 -10.30 13.92 13.28
N ALA A 172 -9.33 14.79 13.58
CA ALA A 172 -8.03 14.78 12.91
C ALA A 172 -7.23 13.49 13.19
N MET A 173 -7.27 12.96 14.41
CA MET A 173 -6.62 11.70 14.77
C MET A 173 -7.24 10.51 14.04
N ILE A 174 -8.57 10.44 13.93
CA ILE A 174 -9.24 9.39 13.13
C ILE A 174 -8.79 9.50 11.67
N PHE A 175 -8.73 10.71 11.11
CA PHE A 175 -8.22 10.94 9.75
C PHE A 175 -6.79 10.42 9.57
N LEU A 176 -5.92 10.72 10.54
CA LEU A 176 -4.53 10.31 10.53
C LEU A 176 -4.38 8.79 10.61
N ILE A 177 -5.11 8.14 11.53
CA ILE A 177 -5.10 6.68 11.67
C ILE A 177 -5.60 6.00 10.38
N VAL A 178 -6.73 6.45 9.83
CA VAL A 178 -7.27 5.90 8.57
C VAL A 178 -6.28 6.14 7.42
N GLY A 179 -5.61 7.29 7.39
CA GLY A 179 -4.57 7.62 6.42
C GLY A 179 -3.36 6.68 6.51
N ILE A 180 -2.86 6.40 7.72
CA ILE A 180 -1.75 5.44 7.93
C ILE A 180 -2.16 4.04 7.46
N ILE A 181 -3.36 3.58 7.83
CA ILE A 181 -3.87 2.26 7.40
C ILE A 181 -3.95 2.20 5.87
N PHE A 182 -4.48 3.26 5.25
CA PHE A 182 -4.56 3.38 3.79
C PHE A 182 -3.18 3.28 3.14
N ILE A 183 -2.20 4.08 3.62
CA ILE A 183 -0.83 4.07 3.09
C ILE A 183 -0.18 2.70 3.29
N GLY A 184 -0.33 2.09 4.47
CA GLY A 184 0.19 0.76 4.76
C GLY A 184 -0.35 -0.30 3.80
N LEU A 185 -1.63 -0.25 3.48
CA LEU A 185 -2.25 -1.17 2.52
C LEU A 185 -1.79 -0.91 1.07
N VAL A 186 -1.65 0.36 0.67
CA VAL A 186 -1.10 0.73 -0.64
C VAL A 186 0.33 0.21 -0.78
N LEU A 187 1.18 0.47 0.22
CA LEU A 187 2.56 -0.01 0.24
C LEU A 187 2.64 -1.52 0.26
N TRP A 188 1.80 -2.20 1.04
CA TRP A 188 1.74 -3.65 1.07
C TRP A 188 1.36 -4.23 -0.29
N ASN A 189 0.23 -3.79 -0.85
CA ASN A 189 -0.25 -4.35 -2.11
C ASN A 189 0.70 -4.01 -3.26
N HIS A 190 1.04 -2.74 -3.47
CA HIS A 190 1.90 -2.36 -4.59
C HIS A 190 3.36 -2.76 -4.38
N GLY A 191 3.89 -2.61 -3.16
CA GLY A 191 5.28 -2.94 -2.84
C GLY A 191 5.57 -4.43 -2.97
N VAL A 192 4.71 -5.30 -2.42
CA VAL A 192 4.89 -6.75 -2.55
C VAL A 192 4.83 -7.18 -4.02
N PHE A 193 3.89 -6.65 -4.82
CA PHE A 193 3.84 -6.96 -6.25
C PHE A 193 5.03 -6.40 -7.04
N TRP A 194 5.59 -5.26 -6.63
CA TRP A 194 6.77 -4.68 -7.25
C TRP A 194 8.01 -5.55 -7.03
N VAL A 195 8.20 -6.05 -5.81
CA VAL A 195 9.29 -6.99 -5.49
C VAL A 195 9.11 -8.32 -6.20
N LEU A 196 7.90 -8.90 -6.18
CA LEU A 196 7.61 -10.16 -6.89
C LEU A 196 7.92 -10.06 -8.39
N LYS A 197 7.60 -8.92 -9.02
CA LYS A 197 7.93 -8.70 -10.43
C LYS A 197 9.44 -8.74 -10.68
N HIS A 198 10.25 -8.18 -9.77
CA HIS A 198 11.70 -8.19 -9.91
C HIS A 198 12.29 -9.58 -9.67
N VAL A 199 11.87 -10.26 -8.61
CA VAL A 199 12.36 -11.62 -8.30
C VAL A 199 12.10 -12.56 -9.46
N LYS A 200 10.90 -12.50 -10.07
CA LYS A 200 10.60 -13.33 -11.23
C LYS A 200 11.36 -12.93 -12.49
N SER A 201 11.59 -11.64 -12.74
CA SER A 201 12.45 -11.23 -13.86
C SER A 201 13.83 -11.88 -13.75
N ILE A 202 14.39 -11.93 -12.54
CA ILE A 202 15.69 -12.55 -12.27
C ILE A 202 15.63 -14.07 -12.47
N GLU A 203 14.57 -14.74 -11.98
CA GLU A 203 14.38 -16.18 -12.19
C GLU A 203 14.22 -16.53 -13.68
N ASP A 204 13.39 -15.78 -14.41
CA ASP A 204 13.17 -15.96 -15.85
C ASP A 204 14.49 -15.71 -16.63
N GLU A 205 15.29 -14.69 -16.26
CA GLU A 205 16.61 -14.42 -16.84
C GLU A 205 17.60 -15.57 -16.56
N MET A 206 17.63 -16.10 -15.35
CA MET A 206 18.47 -17.25 -15.01
C MET A 206 18.09 -18.51 -15.80
N GLU A 207 16.79 -18.77 -15.98
CA GLU A 207 16.34 -19.88 -16.82
C GLU A 207 16.73 -19.71 -18.29
N VAL A 208 16.65 -18.49 -18.81
CA VAL A 208 17.06 -18.17 -20.19
C VAL A 208 18.57 -18.36 -20.33
N ASP A 209 19.37 -17.88 -19.39
CA ASP A 209 20.82 -18.08 -19.38
C ASP A 209 21.21 -19.57 -19.28
N GLU A 210 20.48 -20.36 -18.48
CA GLU A 210 20.68 -21.81 -18.43
C GLU A 210 20.34 -22.50 -19.75
N ARG A 211 19.24 -22.08 -20.41
CA ARG A 211 18.88 -22.60 -21.74
C ARG A 211 19.93 -22.25 -22.78
N ILE A 212 20.40 -21.00 -22.81
CA ILE A 212 21.47 -20.55 -23.71
C ILE A 212 22.76 -21.34 -23.46
N LYS A 213 23.14 -21.57 -22.18
CA LYS A 213 24.29 -22.41 -21.85
C LYS A 213 24.11 -23.84 -22.36
N ARG A 214 22.92 -24.43 -22.21
CA ARG A 214 22.64 -25.78 -22.72
C ARG A 214 22.64 -25.85 -24.24
N GLU A 215 22.07 -24.87 -24.92
CA GLU A 215 22.08 -24.76 -26.38
C GLU A 215 23.52 -24.58 -26.90
N ALA A 216 24.30 -23.70 -26.27
CA ALA A 216 25.73 -23.54 -26.58
C ALA A 216 26.53 -24.83 -26.34
N LEU A 217 26.20 -25.61 -25.30
CA LEU A 217 26.81 -26.92 -25.05
C LEU A 217 26.42 -27.98 -26.09
N LYS A 218 25.22 -27.89 -26.67
CA LYS A 218 24.77 -28.80 -27.75
C LYS A 218 25.48 -28.53 -29.07
N GLU A 219 25.84 -27.27 -29.33
CA GLU A 219 26.56 -26.85 -30.54
C GLU A 219 28.09 -26.85 -30.38
N ALA A 220 28.59 -27.01 -29.15
CA ALA A 220 30.02 -27.00 -28.85
C ALA A 220 30.77 -28.21 -29.43
N ASP A 221 31.99 -27.96 -29.89
CA ASP A 221 32.90 -29.02 -30.34
C ASP A 221 33.44 -29.86 -29.17
N GLU A 222 33.88 -31.07 -29.50
CA GLU A 222 34.33 -32.09 -28.54
C GLU A 222 35.48 -31.60 -27.64
N ARG A 223 36.34 -30.69 -28.12
CA ARG A 223 37.42 -30.09 -27.29
C ARG A 223 36.86 -29.09 -26.28
N THR A 224 35.89 -28.28 -26.68
CA THR A 224 35.26 -27.30 -25.79
C THR A 224 34.46 -28.00 -24.69
N LEU A 225 33.74 -29.09 -25.00
CA LEU A 225 33.07 -29.93 -24.00
C LEU A 225 34.03 -30.53 -22.97
N GLN A 226 35.18 -31.03 -23.40
CA GLN A 226 36.22 -31.56 -22.50
C GLN A 226 36.83 -30.46 -21.61
N SER A 227 36.96 -29.23 -22.13
CA SER A 227 37.47 -28.09 -21.37
C SER A 227 36.48 -27.67 -20.27
N ILE A 228 35.18 -27.66 -20.59
CA ILE A 228 34.11 -27.31 -19.65
C ILE A 228 33.97 -28.40 -18.58
N TYR A 229 33.96 -29.68 -18.96
CA TYR A 229 33.96 -30.79 -18.01
C TYR A 229 35.12 -30.71 -17.02
N LYS A 230 36.34 -30.45 -17.52
CA LYS A 230 37.53 -30.31 -16.67
C LYS A 230 37.42 -29.10 -15.74
N LYS A 231 36.80 -28.01 -16.19
CA LYS A 231 36.57 -26.79 -15.39
C LYS A 231 35.53 -27.02 -14.28
N GLU A 232 34.46 -27.77 -14.56
CA GLU A 232 33.39 -28.05 -13.60
C GLU A 232 33.73 -29.14 -12.58
N THR A 233 34.38 -30.22 -13.03
CA THR A 233 34.61 -31.41 -12.19
C THR A 233 36.04 -31.53 -11.67
N GLY A 234 36.97 -30.75 -12.21
CA GLY A 234 38.41 -30.86 -11.93
C GLY A 234 39.06 -32.13 -12.52
N GLN A 235 38.29 -33.00 -13.18
CA GLN A 235 38.74 -34.29 -13.69
C GLN A 235 39.05 -34.24 -15.19
N LYS A 236 39.94 -35.12 -15.66
CA LYS A 236 40.25 -35.21 -17.10
C LYS A 236 39.15 -36.00 -17.80
N ALA A 237 38.59 -35.44 -18.87
CA ALA A 237 37.57 -36.10 -19.69
C ALA A 237 38.07 -37.41 -20.34
N ILE A 238 39.34 -37.42 -20.76
CA ILE A 238 40.01 -38.55 -21.41
C ILE A 238 41.10 -39.12 -20.49
N HIS A 239 41.09 -40.44 -20.32
CA HIS A 239 42.16 -41.18 -19.66
C HIS A 239 42.66 -42.30 -20.59
N ARG A 240 43.96 -42.32 -20.88
CA ARG A 240 44.60 -43.31 -21.79
C ARG A 240 43.90 -43.43 -23.16
N GLY A 241 43.51 -42.29 -23.74
CA GLY A 241 42.86 -42.23 -25.05
C GLY A 241 41.40 -42.68 -25.10
N LYS A 242 40.81 -43.06 -23.96
CA LYS A 242 39.38 -43.40 -23.86
C LYS A 242 38.65 -42.38 -23.00
N GLU A 243 37.39 -42.10 -23.35
CA GLU A 243 36.50 -41.28 -22.53
C GLU A 243 36.28 -41.93 -21.17
N THR A 244 36.32 -41.13 -20.12
CA THR A 244 36.03 -41.59 -18.76
C THR A 244 34.53 -41.81 -18.59
N LYS A 245 34.14 -42.80 -17.76
CA LYS A 245 32.71 -43.02 -17.44
C LYS A 245 32.03 -41.76 -16.90
N GLY A 246 32.74 -40.98 -16.08
CA GLY A 246 32.26 -39.71 -15.55
C GLY A 246 32.00 -38.65 -16.63
N TYR A 247 32.85 -38.57 -17.65
CA TYR A 247 32.63 -37.67 -18.79
C TYR A 247 31.44 -38.11 -19.65
N ILE A 248 31.30 -39.41 -19.91
CA ILE A 248 30.17 -39.95 -20.68
C ILE A 248 28.84 -39.67 -19.98
N GLU A 249 28.78 -39.88 -18.67
CA GLU A 249 27.56 -39.66 -17.87
C GLU A 249 27.23 -38.17 -17.73
N TRP A 250 28.24 -37.32 -17.52
CA TRP A 250 28.08 -35.86 -17.54
C TRP A 250 27.60 -35.37 -18.91
N LYS A 251 28.23 -35.81 -20.00
CA LYS A 251 27.85 -35.45 -21.39
C LYS A 251 26.42 -35.89 -21.68
N LYS A 252 26.01 -37.09 -21.24
CA LYS A 252 24.64 -37.58 -21.37
C LYS A 252 23.65 -36.70 -20.60
N ASN A 253 23.97 -36.31 -19.37
CA ASN A 253 23.11 -35.47 -18.54
C ASN A 253 22.96 -34.04 -19.06
N GLN A 254 24.00 -33.47 -19.68
CA GLN A 254 23.97 -32.11 -20.24
C GLN A 254 23.31 -32.03 -21.63
N LEU A 255 23.35 -33.12 -22.43
CA LEU A 255 22.84 -33.12 -23.81
C LEU A 255 21.43 -33.72 -23.97
N LEU A 256 21.01 -34.65 -23.10
CA LEU A 256 19.73 -35.37 -23.23
C LEU A 256 18.60 -34.91 -22.28
N LYS A 257 18.88 -34.00 -21.34
CA LYS A 257 17.86 -33.32 -20.52
C LYS A 257 17.64 -31.88 -20.99
#